data_AF-G0V618-F1
#
_entry.id   AF-G0V618-F1
#
_cell.length_a   1.000
_cell.length_b   1.000
_cell.length_c   1.000
_cell.angle_alpha   90.00
_cell.angle_beta   90.00
_cell.angle_gamma   90.00
#
_symmetry.space_group_name_H-M   'P 1'
#
loop_
_entity.id
_entity.type
_entity.pdbx_description
1 polymer ?
#
loop_
_entity_poly.entity_id
_entity_poly.type
_entity_poly.pdbx_seq_one_letter_code
_entity_poly.pdbx_strand_id
1 'polypeptide(L)'
;MSANTKISSFSETDSSSSLVKKNYYEVIAGLAELERSQDITFTKEELYQLTKPVPLKKAEAKSKRHIVHAYLGGNIDIKDTTEYDLSHTLLGTHVPQKQLEMLSSIDFAQLFHKTLECENALQINDMFFDGLTPSPRKSDPQDSKEATTKGVRKVVVCKRCQSRFKGPLRMKQLEKHTCNTRRRH
;
A
#
# COMPACT_ATOMS: atom_id res chain seq x y z
N MET A 1 -10.03 -27.64 -12.06
CA MET A 1 -8.58 -27.49 -12.24
C MET A 1 -8.10 -26.54 -11.17
N SER A 2 -7.73 -27.07 -10.00
CA SER A 2 -7.30 -26.29 -8.85
C SER A 2 -5.81 -25.99 -8.97
N ALA A 3 -5.43 -24.72 -9.00
CA ALA A 3 -4.04 -24.31 -8.99
C ALA A 3 -3.48 -24.49 -7.57
N ASN A 4 -2.58 -25.47 -7.40
CA ASN A 4 -1.81 -25.64 -6.17
C ASN A 4 -0.75 -24.53 -6.11
N THR A 5 -1.05 -23.45 -5.41
CA THR A 5 -0.04 -22.45 -5.06
C THR A 5 0.82 -23.02 -3.94
N LYS A 6 1.94 -23.65 -4.30
CA LYS A 6 2.98 -24.05 -3.35
C LYS A 6 3.60 -22.78 -2.76
N ILE A 7 3.54 -22.67 -1.43
CA ILE A 7 4.34 -21.71 -0.67
C ILE A 7 5.80 -22.08 -0.88
N SER A 8 6.54 -21.23 -1.60
CA SER A 8 7.99 -21.31 -1.67
C SER A 8 8.57 -20.89 -0.33
N SER A 9 9.16 -21.86 0.37
CA SER A 9 10.29 -21.73 1.30
C SER A 9 10.30 -20.50 2.22
N PHE A 10 9.90 -20.73 3.46
CA PHE A 10 10.21 -19.92 4.62
C PHE A 10 11.73 -19.93 4.87
N SER A 11 12.44 -18.90 4.42
CA SER A 11 13.83 -18.63 4.82
C SER A 11 13.83 -17.49 5.83
N GLU A 12 14.29 -17.78 7.04
CA GLU A 12 14.66 -16.80 8.06
C GLU A 12 15.82 -15.95 7.55
N THR A 13 15.55 -14.72 7.11
CA THR A 13 16.55 -13.63 7.07
C THR A 13 15.85 -12.29 7.25
N ASP A 14 16.46 -11.46 8.09
CA ASP A 14 15.95 -10.23 8.67
C ASP A 14 15.42 -9.16 7.71
N SER A 15 14.51 -8.36 8.29
CA SER A 15 14.37 -6.90 8.17
C SER A 15 13.12 -6.34 7.46
N SER A 16 12.38 -5.52 8.23
CA SER A 16 11.43 -4.48 7.80
C SER A 16 9.99 -4.86 7.42
N SER A 17 9.34 -5.73 8.19
CA SER A 17 7.96 -5.47 8.62
C SER A 17 7.67 -6.39 9.80
N SER A 18 7.07 -5.87 10.86
CA SER A 18 6.65 -6.68 12.00
C SER A 18 5.55 -7.64 11.54
N LEU A 19 5.93 -8.83 11.07
CA LEU A 19 4.99 -9.92 10.84
C LEU A 19 4.48 -10.37 12.22
N VAL A 20 3.45 -9.66 12.69
CA VAL A 20 2.63 -10.07 13.82
C VAL A 20 2.18 -11.49 13.51
N LYS A 21 2.57 -12.46 14.35
CA LYS A 21 2.13 -13.85 14.21
C LYS A 21 0.61 -13.86 14.30
N LYS A 22 -0.06 -13.96 13.16
CA LYS A 22 -1.52 -13.99 13.09
C LYS A 22 -2.07 -15.30 13.61
N ASN A 23 -3.18 -15.21 14.32
CA ASN A 23 -3.92 -16.38 14.78
C ASN A 23 -4.75 -16.97 13.62
N TYR A 24 -5.08 -18.26 13.71
CA TYR A 24 -5.94 -18.97 12.76
C TYR A 24 -7.24 -18.20 12.42
N TYR A 25 -7.92 -17.66 13.44
CA TYR A 25 -9.17 -16.92 13.23
C TYR A 25 -8.98 -15.58 12.53
N GLU A 26 -7.85 -14.90 12.77
CA GLU A 26 -7.54 -13.64 12.10
C GLU A 26 -7.27 -13.88 10.61
N VAL A 27 -6.60 -14.99 10.29
CA VAL A 27 -6.35 -15.42 8.91
C VAL A 27 -7.67 -15.75 8.20
N ILE A 28 -8.57 -16.52 8.82
CA ILE A 28 -9.87 -16.82 8.20
C ILE A 28 -10.71 -15.56 8.01
N ALA A 29 -10.72 -14.65 9.00
CA ALA A 29 -11.46 -13.40 8.90
C ALA A 29 -11.00 -12.58 7.69
N GLY A 30 -9.69 -12.36 7.52
CA GLY A 30 -9.20 -11.61 6.36
C GLY A 30 -9.37 -12.35 5.03
N LEU A 31 -9.30 -13.69 5.01
CA LEU A 31 -9.60 -14.47 3.80
C LEU A 31 -11.08 -14.41 3.40
N ALA A 32 -11.98 -14.28 4.38
CA ALA A 32 -13.41 -14.10 4.15
C ALA A 32 -13.69 -12.68 3.60
N GLU A 33 -13.03 -11.66 4.13
CA GLU A 33 -13.13 -10.27 3.65
C GLU A 33 -12.69 -10.13 2.18
N LEU A 34 -11.73 -10.95 1.73
CA LEU A 34 -11.25 -10.94 0.34
C LEU A 34 -12.12 -11.76 -0.63
N GLU A 35 -13.14 -12.47 -0.16
CA GLU A 35 -13.97 -13.41 -0.95
C GLU A 35 -13.16 -14.50 -1.69
N ARG A 36 -11.93 -14.78 -1.25
CA ARG A 36 -10.99 -15.69 -1.91
C ARG A 36 -10.51 -16.84 -1.01
N SER A 37 -11.24 -17.12 0.06
CA SER A 37 -10.92 -18.22 0.99
C SER A 37 -10.83 -19.59 0.32
N GLN A 38 -11.60 -19.80 -0.75
CA GLN A 38 -11.61 -21.04 -1.54
C GLN A 38 -10.34 -21.31 -2.36
N ASP A 39 -9.53 -20.29 -2.62
CA ASP A 39 -8.29 -20.42 -3.42
C ASP A 39 -7.11 -20.93 -2.57
N ILE A 40 -7.27 -21.00 -1.24
CA ILE A 40 -6.21 -21.34 -0.30
C ILE A 40 -6.51 -22.67 0.39
N THR A 41 -5.49 -23.51 0.49
CA THR A 41 -5.54 -24.75 1.26
C THR A 41 -4.33 -24.80 2.17
N PHE A 42 -4.56 -25.11 3.45
CA PHE A 42 -3.49 -25.16 4.44
C PHE A 42 -2.83 -26.53 4.50
N THR A 43 -1.52 -26.53 4.70
CA THR A 43 -0.79 -27.76 5.04
C THR A 43 -0.98 -28.10 6.53
N LYS A 44 -0.72 -29.36 6.90
CA LYS A 44 -0.81 -29.81 8.31
C LYS A 44 0.14 -29.02 9.23
N GLU A 45 1.31 -28.65 8.71
CA GLU A 45 2.33 -27.91 9.44
C GLU A 45 1.90 -26.46 9.69
N GLU A 46 1.33 -25.79 8.67
CA GLU A 46 0.77 -24.44 8.80
C GLU A 46 -0.38 -24.39 9.81
N LEU A 47 -1.31 -25.34 9.76
CA LEU A 47 -2.40 -25.43 10.74
C LEU A 47 -1.89 -25.59 12.16
N TYR A 48 -0.86 -26.41 12.36
CA TYR A 48 -0.25 -26.59 13.67
C TYR A 48 0.43 -25.31 14.17
N GLN A 49 1.02 -24.51 13.28
CA GLN A 49 1.63 -23.23 13.64
C GLN A 49 0.58 -22.17 14.00
N LEU A 50 -0.51 -22.09 13.24
CA LEU A 50 -1.58 -21.10 13.43
C LEU A 50 -2.43 -21.36 14.68
N THR A 51 -2.41 -22.59 15.21
CA THR A 51 -3.16 -22.98 16.41
C THR A 51 -2.34 -22.95 17.70
N LYS A 52 -1.07 -22.52 17.65
CA LYS A 52 -0.25 -22.40 18.85
C LYS A 52 -0.83 -21.33 19.78
N PRO A 53 -0.97 -21.61 21.09
CA PRO A 53 -1.49 -20.65 22.05
C PRO A 53 -0.57 -19.43 22.12
N VAL A 54 -1.13 -18.24 21.92
CA VAL A 54 -0.41 -16.98 22.04
C VAL A 54 -0.07 -16.75 23.51
N PRO A 55 1.20 -16.55 23.88
CA PRO A 55 1.56 -16.25 25.25
C PRO A 55 0.96 -14.89 25.65
N LEU A 56 0.12 -14.88 26.69
CA LEU A 56 -0.44 -13.67 27.27
C LEU A 56 0.71 -12.80 27.78
N LYS A 57 0.87 -11.60 27.19
CA LYS A 57 1.87 -10.62 27.65
C LYS A 57 1.57 -10.27 29.11
N LYS A 58 2.51 -10.60 29.99
CA LYS A 58 2.45 -10.25 31.42
C LYS A 58 2.51 -8.73 31.55
N ALA A 59 1.62 -8.17 32.36
CA ALA A 59 1.57 -6.73 32.61
C ALA A 59 2.91 -6.24 33.18
N GLU A 60 3.53 -5.29 32.48
CA GLU A 60 4.81 -4.72 32.87
C GLU A 60 4.66 -3.83 34.12
N ALA A 61 5.68 -3.87 34.98
CA ALA A 61 5.70 -3.12 36.24
C ALA A 61 5.79 -1.61 35.98
N LYS A 62 4.96 -0.83 36.67
CA LYS A 62 4.88 0.63 36.53
C LYS A 62 6.23 1.30 36.82
N SER A 63 6.88 1.82 35.79
CA SER A 63 8.06 2.69 35.94
C SER A 63 7.64 4.09 36.39
N LYS A 64 8.58 4.83 37.00
CA LYS A 64 8.36 6.21 37.43
C LYS A 64 8.15 7.09 36.18
N ARG A 65 7.11 7.93 36.21
CA ARG A 65 6.74 8.80 35.07
C ARG A 65 7.64 10.04 35.03
N HIS A 66 8.21 10.33 33.87
CA HIS A 66 8.97 11.56 33.63
C HIS A 66 8.02 12.74 33.31
N ILE A 67 8.40 13.96 33.67
CA ILE A 67 7.58 15.16 33.42
C ILE A 67 7.86 15.65 31.99
N VAL A 68 6.82 15.68 31.16
CA VAL A 68 6.92 15.94 29.70
C VAL A 68 6.59 17.39 29.35
N HIS A 69 5.78 18.06 30.18
CA HIS A 69 5.25 19.38 29.92
C HIS A 69 5.17 20.19 31.21
N ALA A 70 5.22 21.52 31.09
CA ALA A 70 5.23 22.45 32.22
C ALA A 70 3.88 23.14 32.48
N TYR A 71 2.76 22.60 31.96
CA TYR A 71 1.43 23.22 32.16
C TYR A 71 1.04 23.38 33.64
N LEU A 72 1.54 22.51 34.52
CA LEU A 72 1.33 22.57 35.97
C LEU A 72 2.53 23.17 36.73
N GLY A 73 3.50 23.74 36.03
CA GLY A 73 4.79 24.18 36.57
C GLY A 73 5.84 23.07 36.64
N GLY A 74 7.13 23.46 36.64
CA GLY A 74 8.28 22.56 36.66
C GLY A 74 9.29 22.84 35.55
N ASN A 75 10.56 22.52 35.78
CA ASN A 75 11.62 22.67 34.78
C ASN A 75 11.68 21.41 33.91
N ILE A 76 11.75 21.59 32.59
CA ILE A 76 11.84 20.50 31.61
C ILE A 76 13.31 20.36 31.20
N ASP A 77 13.90 19.20 31.45
CA ASP A 77 15.19 18.85 30.86
C ASP A 77 14.94 18.29 29.44
N ILE A 78 15.04 19.16 28.43
CA ILE A 78 14.78 18.86 27.00
C ILE A 78 15.75 17.79 26.43
N LYS A 79 16.75 17.38 27.21
CA LYS A 79 17.79 16.44 26.77
C LYS A 79 17.35 14.98 26.80
N ASP A 80 16.28 14.66 27.53
CA ASP A 80 15.75 13.30 27.61
C ASP A 80 14.64 13.13 26.55
N THR A 81 15.01 12.67 25.35
CA THR A 81 14.06 12.19 24.35
C THR A 81 13.48 10.85 24.81
N THR A 82 12.47 10.90 25.69
CA THR A 82 11.69 9.71 26.02
C THR A 82 10.79 9.33 24.85
N GLU A 83 10.77 8.05 24.48
CA GLU A 83 9.83 7.53 23.48
C GLU A 83 8.39 7.60 24.01
N TYR A 84 7.51 8.28 23.27
CA TYR A 84 6.11 8.44 23.62
C TYR A 84 5.26 7.49 22.81
N ASP A 85 4.56 6.58 23.50
CA ASP A 85 3.49 5.83 22.87
C ASP A 85 2.22 6.69 22.78
N LEU A 86 1.90 7.09 21.55
CA LEU A 86 0.74 7.92 21.20
C LEU A 86 -0.24 7.16 20.31
N SER A 87 -0.17 5.81 20.32
CA SER A 87 -0.98 4.93 19.48
C SER A 87 -2.50 5.09 19.63
N HIS A 88 -2.98 5.72 20.70
CA HIS A 88 -4.40 5.97 20.93
C HIS A 88 -4.98 7.13 20.10
N THR A 89 -4.16 8.00 19.50
CA THR A 89 -4.63 9.10 18.65
C THR A 89 -4.38 8.81 17.16
N LEU A 90 -5.36 9.12 16.32
CA LEU A 90 -5.27 8.86 14.87
C LEU A 90 -4.37 9.84 14.11
N LEU A 91 -4.23 11.07 14.60
CA LEU A 91 -3.48 12.16 13.94
C LEU A 91 -2.27 12.64 14.77
N GLY A 92 -1.91 11.93 15.84
CA GLY A 92 -0.86 12.33 16.78
C GLY A 92 -1.34 13.32 17.84
N THR A 93 -0.41 14.00 18.50
CA THR A 93 -0.67 14.91 19.64
C THR A 93 -1.06 16.32 19.21
N HIS A 94 -0.55 16.77 18.08
CA HIS A 94 -0.78 18.13 17.60
C HIS A 94 -0.78 18.18 16.08
N VAL A 95 -1.86 18.73 15.52
CA VAL A 95 -1.98 19.04 14.09
C VAL A 95 -2.11 20.55 13.95
N PRO A 96 -1.26 21.23 13.16
CA PRO A 96 -1.36 22.66 12.91
C PRO A 96 -2.75 23.04 12.36
N GLN A 97 -3.37 24.07 12.94
CA GLN A 97 -4.74 24.48 12.59
C GLN A 97 -4.94 24.70 11.09
N LYS A 98 -4.04 25.45 10.45
CA LYS A 98 -4.11 25.70 9.00
C LYS A 98 -4.07 24.42 8.18
N GLN A 99 -3.27 23.44 8.60
CA GLN A 99 -3.22 22.16 7.90
C GLN A 99 -4.54 21.44 8.06
N LEU A 100 -5.04 21.31 9.29
CA LEU A 100 -6.29 20.61 9.57
C LEU A 100 -7.49 21.18 8.79
N GLU A 101 -7.57 22.50 8.65
CA GLU A 101 -8.63 23.17 7.91
C GLU A 101 -8.58 22.92 6.40
N MET A 102 -7.39 22.68 5.84
CA MET A 102 -7.20 22.43 4.40
C MET A 102 -7.34 20.97 3.99
N LEU A 103 -7.43 20.03 4.95
CA LEU A 103 -7.46 18.61 4.64
C LEU A 103 -8.84 18.15 4.14
N SER A 104 -8.82 17.21 3.20
CA SER A 104 -10.03 16.58 2.64
C SER A 104 -10.54 15.50 3.58
N SER A 105 -11.78 15.63 4.06
CA SER A 105 -12.41 14.60 4.89
C SER A 105 -12.58 13.27 4.15
N ILE A 106 -12.75 13.31 2.83
CA ILE A 106 -12.95 12.13 1.98
C ILE A 106 -11.67 11.28 1.94
N ASP A 107 -10.52 11.93 1.79
CA ASP A 107 -9.24 11.25 1.66
C ASP A 107 -8.87 10.57 3.00
N PHE A 108 -9.15 11.23 4.12
CA PHE A 108 -8.95 10.63 5.44
C PHE A 108 -9.91 9.49 5.74
N ALA A 109 -11.17 9.58 5.34
CA ALA A 109 -12.12 8.49 5.50
C ALA A 109 -11.64 7.23 4.75
N GLN A 110 -11.13 7.40 3.53
CA GLN A 110 -10.55 6.31 2.75
C GLN A 110 -9.27 5.77 3.39
N LEU A 111 -8.39 6.65 3.88
CA LEU A 111 -7.19 6.25 4.57
C LEU A 111 -7.51 5.42 5.82
N PHE A 112 -8.42 5.91 6.66
CA PHE A 112 -8.80 5.23 7.90
C PHE A 112 -9.50 3.90 7.64
N HIS A 113 -10.39 3.83 6.65
CA HIS A 113 -10.97 2.57 6.23
C HIS A 113 -9.87 1.57 5.82
N LYS A 114 -8.89 2.03 5.02
CA LYS A 114 -7.78 1.18 4.58
C LYS A 114 -6.86 0.74 5.73
N THR A 115 -6.51 1.63 6.66
CA THR A 115 -5.52 1.37 7.70
C THR A 115 -6.10 0.73 8.96
N LEU A 116 -7.36 0.98 9.30
CA LEU A 116 -7.97 0.47 10.53
C LEU A 116 -8.82 -0.77 10.29
N GLU A 117 -9.56 -0.80 9.18
CA GLU A 117 -10.48 -1.90 8.89
C GLU A 117 -9.84 -2.92 7.94
N CYS A 118 -9.21 -2.47 6.85
CA CYS A 118 -8.67 -3.39 5.83
C CYS A 118 -7.23 -3.85 6.06
N GLU A 119 -6.53 -3.41 7.13
CA GLU A 119 -5.12 -3.77 7.34
C GLU A 119 -4.90 -5.28 7.43
N ASN A 120 -5.80 -5.98 8.15
CA ASN A 120 -5.71 -7.43 8.31
C ASN A 120 -5.83 -8.16 6.95
N ALA A 121 -6.87 -7.83 6.18
CA ALA A 121 -7.09 -8.38 4.85
C ALA A 121 -5.95 -8.06 3.88
N LEU A 122 -5.42 -6.84 3.88
CA LEU A 122 -4.30 -6.47 3.02
C LEU A 122 -3.03 -7.24 3.36
N GLN A 123 -2.70 -7.37 4.64
CA GLN A 123 -1.54 -8.14 5.05
C GLN A 123 -1.71 -9.65 4.78
N ILE A 124 -2.92 -10.19 4.91
CA ILE A 124 -3.22 -11.58 4.49
C ILE A 124 -3.11 -11.72 2.97
N ASN A 125 -3.58 -10.73 2.22
CA ASN A 125 -3.44 -10.73 0.78
C ASN A 125 -1.98 -10.78 0.35
N ASP A 126 -1.12 -9.97 0.97
CA ASP A 126 0.32 -9.99 0.71
C ASP A 126 0.93 -11.34 1.10
N MET A 127 0.55 -11.91 2.25
CA MET A 127 1.07 -13.22 2.71
C MET A 127 0.73 -14.40 1.79
N PHE A 128 -0.49 -14.46 1.22
CA PHE A 128 -0.97 -15.63 0.48
C PHE A 128 -1.04 -15.42 -1.04
N PHE A 129 -1.10 -14.17 -1.51
CA PHE A 129 -1.28 -13.83 -2.93
C PHE A 129 -0.17 -12.94 -3.51
N ASP A 130 0.94 -12.74 -2.78
CA ASP A 130 2.10 -12.01 -3.30
C ASP A 130 2.55 -12.59 -4.65
N GLY A 131 2.44 -11.77 -5.70
CA GLY A 131 2.74 -12.14 -7.09
C GLY A 131 1.60 -12.00 -8.09
N LEU A 132 0.34 -11.81 -7.65
CA LEU A 132 -0.80 -11.60 -8.56
C LEU A 132 -1.22 -10.13 -8.72
N THR A 133 -0.72 -9.23 -7.87
CA THR A 133 -1.00 -7.80 -7.95
C THR A 133 0.17 -7.03 -8.55
N PRO A 134 -0.01 -6.24 -9.62
CA PRO A 134 1.02 -5.32 -10.07
C PRO A 134 1.25 -4.28 -8.97
N SER A 135 2.46 -4.31 -8.39
CA SER A 135 2.93 -3.33 -7.41
C SER A 135 2.55 -1.90 -7.85
N PRO A 136 1.97 -1.07 -6.97
CA PRO A 136 1.77 0.34 -7.28
C PRO A 136 3.16 0.96 -7.44
N ARG A 137 3.44 1.36 -8.67
CA ARG A 137 4.70 1.96 -9.13
C ARG A 137 5.20 2.98 -8.11
N LYS A 138 6.31 2.65 -7.44
CA LYS A 138 7.19 3.67 -6.85
C LYS A 138 7.59 4.61 -7.99
N SER A 139 7.19 5.87 -7.87
CA SER A 139 7.62 6.94 -8.76
C SER A 139 9.04 7.31 -8.40
N ASP A 140 10.03 6.73 -9.10
CA ASP A 140 11.37 7.28 -9.16
C ASP A 140 11.72 7.71 -10.60
N PRO A 141 12.49 8.80 -10.77
CA PRO A 141 12.71 9.42 -12.06
C PRO A 141 13.91 8.81 -12.81
N GLN A 142 13.70 8.61 -14.12
CA GLN A 142 14.67 8.49 -15.23
C GLN A 142 15.95 7.66 -15.01
N ASP A 143 16.12 6.57 -15.78
CA ASP A 143 16.88 6.67 -17.03
C ASP A 143 16.65 5.46 -17.97
N SER A 144 16.82 5.75 -19.25
CA SER A 144 16.70 4.95 -20.47
C SER A 144 17.05 3.44 -20.42
N LYS A 145 16.13 2.59 -20.92
CA LYS A 145 16.30 1.74 -22.13
C LYS A 145 15.06 0.87 -22.41
N GLU A 146 14.89 0.56 -23.68
CA GLU A 146 13.74 -0.07 -24.32
C GLU A 146 13.23 -1.35 -23.63
N ALA A 147 11.95 -1.35 -23.24
CA ALA A 147 11.16 -2.55 -23.08
C ALA A 147 9.72 -2.31 -23.52
N THR A 148 9.29 -3.14 -24.44
CA THR A 148 8.03 -3.14 -25.19
C THR A 148 6.82 -3.37 -24.30
N THR A 149 6.37 -2.34 -23.57
CA THR A 149 5.09 -2.40 -22.85
C THR A 149 3.93 -2.20 -23.83
N LYS A 150 2.95 -3.11 -23.79
CA LYS A 150 1.67 -3.04 -24.50
C LYS A 150 0.80 -1.92 -23.90
N GLY A 151 1.26 -0.67 -23.99
CA GLY A 151 0.47 0.51 -23.67
C GLY A 151 -0.44 0.86 -24.84
N VAL A 152 -1.67 1.31 -24.55
CA VAL A 152 -2.60 1.84 -25.55
C VAL A 152 -1.90 2.96 -26.33
N ARG A 153 -1.57 2.68 -27.59
CA ARG A 153 -0.83 3.62 -28.46
C ARG A 153 -1.79 4.71 -28.91
N LYS A 154 -1.73 5.88 -28.26
CA LYS A 154 -2.49 7.07 -28.67
C LYS A 154 -2.01 7.53 -30.07
N VAL A 155 -2.89 7.43 -31.06
CA VAL A 155 -2.67 7.84 -32.46
C VAL A 155 -3.53 9.07 -32.76
N VAL A 156 -2.97 10.04 -33.46
CA VAL A 156 -3.70 11.22 -33.97
C VAL A 156 -3.91 11.03 -35.47
N VAL A 157 -5.12 11.35 -35.97
CA VAL A 157 -5.49 11.16 -37.38
C VAL A 157 -5.87 12.49 -38.01
N CYS A 158 -5.29 12.81 -39.17
CA CYS A 158 -5.72 13.98 -39.94
C CYS A 158 -7.14 13.74 -40.47
N LYS A 159 -8.09 14.60 -40.10
CA LYS A 159 -9.50 14.47 -40.56
C LYS A 159 -9.68 14.60 -42.08
N ARG A 160 -8.71 15.21 -42.78
CA ARG A 160 -8.81 15.51 -44.22
C ARG A 160 -8.27 14.39 -45.12
N CYS A 161 -7.14 13.78 -44.77
CA CYS A 161 -6.50 12.72 -45.58
C CYS A 161 -6.31 11.39 -44.83
N GLN A 162 -6.77 11.30 -43.57
CA GLN A 162 -6.66 10.13 -42.70
C GLN A 162 -5.21 9.66 -42.40
N SER A 163 -4.21 10.52 -42.62
CA SER A 163 -2.83 10.25 -42.22
C SER A 163 -2.72 10.07 -40.70
N ARG A 164 -1.96 9.06 -40.26
CA ARG A 164 -1.85 8.65 -38.86
C ARG A 164 -0.50 9.05 -38.29
N PHE A 165 -0.51 9.79 -37.20
CA PHE A 165 0.69 10.27 -36.49
C PHE A 165 0.81 9.57 -35.15
N LYS A 166 2.00 9.04 -34.86
CA LYS A 166 2.29 8.22 -33.67
C LYS A 166 3.50 8.78 -32.92
N GLY A 167 3.60 8.42 -31.64
CA GLY A 167 4.73 8.82 -30.79
C GLY A 167 4.55 10.18 -30.09
N PRO A 168 5.57 10.64 -29.35
CA PRO A 168 5.49 11.85 -28.53
C PRO A 168 5.38 13.15 -29.36
N LEU A 169 5.90 13.16 -30.59
CA LEU A 169 5.89 14.33 -31.49
C LEU A 169 4.70 14.35 -32.46
N ARG A 170 3.69 13.49 -32.26
CA ARG A 170 2.55 13.32 -33.17
C ARG A 170 1.78 14.61 -33.49
N MET A 171 1.69 15.54 -32.54
CA MET A 171 1.03 16.84 -32.76
C MET A 171 1.86 17.76 -33.65
N LYS A 172 3.17 17.86 -33.41
CA LYS A 172 4.11 18.65 -34.25
C LYS A 172 4.19 18.09 -35.68
N GLN A 173 4.08 16.78 -35.84
CA GLN A 173 4.01 16.15 -37.16
C GLN A 173 2.71 16.46 -37.90
N LEU A 174 1.58 16.54 -37.19
CA LEU A 174 0.30 16.96 -37.77
C LEU A 174 0.33 18.44 -38.20
N GLU A 175 0.94 19.31 -37.40
CA GLU A 175 1.08 20.75 -37.72
C GLU A 175 1.91 20.99 -38.99
N LYS A 176 3.00 20.22 -39.16
CA LYS A 176 3.87 20.31 -40.35
C LYS A 176 3.34 19.52 -41.56
N HIS A 177 2.27 18.77 -41.39
CA HIS A 177 1.75 17.92 -42.44
C HIS A 177 0.97 18.74 -43.48
N THR A 178 1.41 18.67 -44.72
CA THR A 178 0.73 19.23 -45.88
C THR A 178 -0.33 18.25 -46.38
N CYS A 179 -1.60 18.58 -46.15
CA CYS A 179 -2.70 17.72 -46.51
C CYS A 179 -2.98 17.74 -48.02
N ASN A 180 -2.75 16.61 -48.71
CA ASN A 180 -3.15 16.46 -50.11
C ASN A 180 -4.63 16.00 -50.18
N THR A 181 -5.54 16.92 -50.54
CA THR A 181 -7.00 16.75 -50.53
C THR A 181 -7.53 15.92 -51.70
N ARG A 182 -6.94 14.74 -51.98
CA ARG A 182 -7.31 13.92 -53.15
C ARG A 182 -8.10 12.65 -52.85
N ARG A 183 -8.71 12.49 -51.67
CA ARG A 183 -9.62 11.35 -51.41
C ARG A 183 -10.84 11.75 -50.60
N ARG A 184 -11.93 12.06 -51.31
CA ARG A 184 -13.31 11.86 -50.86
C ARG A 184 -14.00 11.00 -51.92
N HIS A 185 -14.29 9.75 -51.58
CA HIS A 185 -15.47 9.02 -52.03
C HIS A 185 -15.88 8.16 -50.85
#